data_AF-A0A523UGE6-F1
#
_entry.id   AF-A0A523UGE6-F1
#
_cell.length_a   1.000
_cell.length_b   1.000
_cell.length_c   1.000
_cell.angle_alpha   90.00
_cell.angle_beta   90.00
_cell.angle_gamma   90.00
#
_symmetry.space_group_name_H-M   'P 1'
#
loop_
_entity.id
_entity.type
_entity.pdbx_description
1 polymer ?
#
loop_
_entity_poly.entity_id
_entity_poly.type
_entity_poly.pdbx_seq_one_letter_code
_entity_poly.pdbx_strand_id
1 'polypeptide(L)'
;MGKRRYEVSDKTAYRWCERHRRGDSFRKIGLDEGYERRFVARVVRQYDRQQHLQEGAVTLRDVGAGFLREHLSALERAAQHILELTIPPSIWGQLCFYLTDKGRAEVEAWQKAVRAAHPGFGNTESLLIEMIERDYTHSRTISNAPSVIGVHTASGAVTEYPVDELVPIVLPVAERLDIRRARRQAKAIIEALRQHLPDLWKHMNGWEQAALKYETTLMSLVGKARDMGIAEALLESGLAKGLDLISRYQEEENLPRAPTKFETAADVALWLFQNPRTRESLELFHQYRQQLETAYAELEDMLSPWELRKALLARQCKYCPLP
;
A
#
# COMPACT_ATOMS: atom_id res chain seq x y z
N MET A 1 -42.90 -43.32 37.35
CA MET A 1 -42.83 -43.27 35.87
C MET A 1 -41.98 -42.08 35.46
N GLY A 2 -40.80 -42.34 34.91
CA GLY A 2 -39.84 -41.30 34.51
C GLY A 2 -40.37 -40.44 33.37
N LYS A 3 -40.20 -39.12 33.49
CA LYS A 3 -40.58 -38.12 32.48
C LYS A 3 -40.00 -38.52 31.11
N ARG A 4 -40.86 -38.88 30.15
CA ARG A 4 -40.49 -38.88 28.73
C ARG A 4 -40.08 -37.45 28.38
N ARG A 5 -38.78 -37.21 28.20
CA ARG A 5 -38.31 -35.98 27.55
C ARG A 5 -38.81 -36.06 26.12
N TYR A 6 -39.80 -35.25 25.78
CA TYR A 6 -40.19 -35.06 24.39
C TYR A 6 -39.00 -34.42 23.68
N GLU A 7 -38.21 -35.20 22.95
CA GLU A 7 -37.20 -34.67 22.04
C GLU A 7 -37.90 -34.25 20.76
N VAL A 8 -37.74 -32.98 20.38
CA VAL A 8 -38.31 -32.41 19.15
C VAL A 8 -37.16 -32.20 18.20
N SER A 9 -37.29 -32.70 16.96
CA SER A 9 -36.29 -32.48 15.93
C SER A 9 -36.24 -31.01 15.50
N ASP A 10 -35.09 -30.53 15.02
CA ASP A 10 -34.93 -29.18 14.49
C ASP A 10 -35.91 -28.87 13.35
N LYS A 11 -36.25 -29.87 12.52
CA LYS A 11 -37.24 -29.73 11.45
C LYS A 11 -38.64 -29.42 11.99
N THR A 12 -39.01 -30.06 13.10
CA THR A 12 -40.30 -29.83 13.76
C THR A 12 -40.31 -28.48 14.48
N ALA A 13 -39.22 -28.13 15.17
CA ALA A 13 -39.07 -26.82 15.80
C ALA A 13 -39.15 -25.68 14.79
N TYR A 14 -38.45 -25.80 13.66
CA TYR A 14 -38.52 -24.87 12.53
C TYR A 14 -39.95 -24.72 11.98
N ARG A 15 -40.65 -25.84 11.75
CA ARG A 15 -42.05 -25.81 11.28
C ARG A 15 -42.96 -25.05 12.27
N TRP A 16 -42.78 -25.26 13.58
CA TRP A 16 -43.56 -24.56 14.59
C TRP A 16 -43.24 -23.06 14.64
N CYS A 17 -41.97 -22.67 14.47
CA CYS A 17 -41.59 -21.26 14.33
C CYS A 17 -42.27 -20.61 13.12
N GLU A 18 -42.22 -21.24 11.95
CA GLU A 18 -42.84 -20.73 10.71
C GLU A 18 -44.37 -20.56 10.85
N ARG A 19 -45.05 -21.54 11.45
CA ARG A 19 -46.48 -21.44 11.72
C ARG A 19 -46.81 -20.27 12.66
N HIS A 20 -46.00 -20.08 13.70
CA HIS A 20 -46.15 -18.97 14.63
C HIS A 20 -45.93 -17.61 13.94
N ARG A 21 -44.91 -17.49 13.07
CA ARG A 21 -44.67 -16.27 12.25
C ARG A 21 -45.84 -15.94 11.34
N ARG A 22 -46.57 -16.94 10.84
CA ARG A 22 -47.80 -16.78 10.03
C ARG A 22 -49.05 -16.44 10.85
N GLY A 23 -48.92 -16.33 12.18
CA GLY A 23 -50.01 -15.94 13.08
C GLY A 23 -50.73 -17.08 13.80
N ASP A 24 -50.29 -18.34 13.66
CA ASP A 24 -50.86 -19.43 14.44
C ASP A 24 -50.50 -19.30 15.92
N SER A 25 -51.49 -19.39 16.81
CA SER A 25 -51.23 -19.40 18.25
C SER A 25 -50.54 -20.70 18.70
N PHE A 26 -49.70 -20.65 19.74
CA PHE A 26 -49.09 -21.85 20.34
C PHE A 26 -50.10 -22.92 20.75
N ARG A 27 -51.34 -22.52 21.07
CA ARG A 27 -52.43 -23.46 21.39
C ARG A 27 -52.86 -24.24 20.15
N LYS A 28 -53.05 -23.55 19.02
CA LYS A 28 -53.43 -24.18 17.74
C LYS A 28 -52.34 -25.13 17.27
N ILE A 29 -51.08 -24.67 17.28
CA ILE A 29 -49.92 -25.51 16.91
C ILE A 29 -49.84 -26.74 17.80
N GLY A 30 -50.00 -26.59 19.13
CA GLY A 30 -49.97 -27.73 20.06
C GLY A 30 -51.11 -28.73 19.83
N LEU A 31 -52.33 -28.26 19.54
CA LEU A 31 -53.47 -29.12 19.23
C LEU A 31 -53.25 -29.94 17.96
N ASP A 32 -52.79 -29.29 16.88
CA ASP A 32 -52.57 -29.95 15.59
C ASP A 32 -51.43 -30.97 15.63
N GLU A 33 -50.46 -30.76 16.53
CA GLU A 33 -49.21 -31.53 16.59
C GLU A 33 -49.21 -32.55 17.75
N GLY A 34 -50.23 -32.54 18.60
CA GLY A 34 -50.33 -33.43 19.76
C GLY A 34 -49.42 -33.06 20.93
N TYR A 35 -49.01 -31.79 21.07
CA TYR A 35 -48.12 -31.31 22.12
C TYR A 35 -48.76 -30.22 23.00
N GLU A 36 -48.32 -30.12 24.25
CA GLU A 36 -48.78 -29.06 25.14
C GLU A 36 -48.34 -27.67 24.65
N ARG A 37 -49.27 -26.70 24.71
CA ARG A 37 -49.01 -25.28 24.37
C ARG A 37 -47.71 -24.74 24.98
N ARG A 38 -47.47 -25.01 26.27
CA ARG A 38 -46.30 -24.49 27.00
C ARG A 38 -44.99 -25.11 26.49
N PHE A 39 -45.05 -26.36 26.06
CA PHE A 39 -43.92 -27.07 25.49
C PHE A 39 -43.58 -26.51 24.09
N VAL A 40 -44.58 -26.38 23.22
CA VAL A 40 -44.42 -25.75 21.90
C VAL A 40 -43.85 -24.34 22.03
N ALA A 41 -44.41 -23.51 22.92
CA ALA A 41 -43.91 -22.15 23.16
C ALA A 41 -42.46 -22.12 23.64
N ARG A 42 -42.04 -23.08 24.48
CA ARG A 42 -40.66 -23.19 24.95
C ARG A 42 -39.71 -23.57 23.81
N VAL A 43 -40.06 -24.58 23.03
CA VAL A 43 -39.25 -25.06 21.90
C VAL A 43 -39.11 -23.97 20.84
N VAL A 44 -40.22 -23.32 20.45
CA VAL A 44 -40.21 -22.21 19.49
C VAL A 44 -39.30 -21.08 19.98
N ARG A 45 -39.47 -20.61 21.22
CA ARG A 45 -38.61 -19.53 21.77
C ARG A 45 -37.13 -19.93 21.87
N GLN A 46 -36.85 -21.19 22.21
CA GLN A 46 -35.48 -21.69 22.30
C GLN A 46 -34.83 -21.78 20.92
N TYR A 47 -35.56 -22.31 19.93
CA TYR A 47 -35.11 -22.43 18.56
C TYR A 47 -34.90 -21.07 17.90
N ASP A 48 -35.83 -20.12 18.08
CA ASP A 48 -35.72 -18.74 17.56
C ASP A 48 -34.53 -18.01 18.22
N ARG A 49 -34.31 -18.19 19.53
CA ARG A 49 -33.11 -17.69 20.21
C ARG A 49 -31.82 -18.30 19.64
N GLN A 50 -31.80 -19.60 19.35
CA GLN A 50 -30.64 -20.26 18.76
C GLN A 50 -30.39 -19.82 17.32
N GLN A 51 -31.44 -19.64 16.50
CA GLN A 51 -31.32 -19.05 15.16
C GLN A 51 -30.76 -17.65 15.22
N HIS A 52 -31.28 -16.76 16.08
CA HIS A 52 -30.72 -15.41 16.23
C HIS A 52 -29.27 -15.39 16.68
N LEU A 53 -28.85 -16.33 17.54
CA LEU A 53 -27.43 -16.48 17.90
C LEU A 53 -26.58 -16.95 16.72
N GLN A 54 -27.09 -17.87 15.90
CA GLN A 54 -26.41 -18.36 14.71
C GLN A 54 -26.35 -17.30 13.60
N GLU A 55 -27.45 -16.62 13.31
CA GLU A 55 -27.54 -15.49 12.39
C GLU A 55 -26.64 -14.34 12.83
N GLY A 56 -26.64 -14.03 14.13
CA GLY A 56 -25.71 -13.06 14.73
C GLY A 56 -24.26 -13.48 14.57
N ALA A 57 -23.94 -14.77 14.77
CA ALA A 57 -22.58 -15.29 14.57
C ALA A 57 -22.15 -15.25 13.09
N VAL A 58 -23.04 -15.56 12.15
CA VAL A 58 -22.78 -15.43 10.70
C VAL A 58 -22.56 -13.96 10.34
N THR A 59 -23.43 -13.06 10.82
CA THR A 59 -23.29 -11.62 10.57
C THR A 59 -21.98 -11.07 11.14
N LEU A 60 -21.59 -11.49 12.34
CA LEU A 60 -20.32 -11.10 12.95
C LEU A 60 -19.12 -11.64 12.15
N ARG A 61 -19.20 -12.86 11.60
CA ARG A 61 -18.18 -13.41 10.71
C ARG A 61 -18.09 -12.61 9.41
N ASP A 62 -19.22 -12.25 8.81
CA ASP A 62 -19.25 -11.50 7.55
C ASP A 62 -18.72 -10.08 7.73
N VAL A 63 -19.12 -9.41 8.82
CA VAL A 63 -18.60 -8.10 9.22
C VAL A 63 -17.10 -8.19 9.50
N GLY A 64 -16.65 -9.19 10.26
CA GLY A 64 -15.23 -9.43 10.52
C GLY A 64 -14.43 -9.68 9.24
N ALA A 65 -14.96 -10.49 8.33
CA ALA A 65 -14.35 -10.74 7.01
C ALA A 65 -14.35 -9.48 6.12
N GLY A 66 -15.34 -8.60 6.26
CA GLY A 66 -15.34 -7.27 5.65
C GLY A 66 -14.17 -6.41 6.15
N PHE A 67 -14.05 -6.26 7.46
CA PHE A 67 -12.96 -5.51 8.09
C PHE A 67 -11.58 -6.03 7.69
N LEU A 68 -11.39 -7.35 7.66
CA LEU A 68 -10.12 -7.95 7.23
C LEU A 68 -9.78 -7.63 5.78
N ARG A 69 -10.76 -7.70 4.88
CA ARG A 69 -10.55 -7.37 3.46
C ARG A 69 -10.18 -5.91 3.27
N GLU A 70 -10.87 -5.01 3.97
CA GLU A 70 -10.55 -3.58 3.94
C GLU A 70 -9.15 -3.30 4.48
N HIS A 71 -8.78 -3.94 5.60
CA HIS A 71 -7.47 -3.76 6.20
C HIS A 71 -6.35 -4.29 5.28
N LEU A 72 -6.52 -5.50 4.75
CA LEU A 72 -5.57 -6.09 3.79
C LEU A 72 -5.39 -5.19 2.56
N SER A 73 -6.49 -4.70 1.98
CA SER A 73 -6.44 -3.79 0.83
C SER A 73 -5.73 -2.46 1.16
N ALA A 74 -5.84 -1.98 2.40
CA ALA A 74 -5.11 -0.80 2.84
C ALA A 74 -3.59 -1.08 2.99
N LEU A 75 -3.22 -2.25 3.52
CA LEU A 75 -1.82 -2.67 3.61
C LEU A 75 -1.20 -2.91 2.22
N GLU A 76 -1.92 -3.56 1.31
CA GLU A 76 -1.48 -3.80 -0.08
C GLU A 76 -1.23 -2.48 -0.83
N ARG A 77 -2.08 -1.46 -0.65
CA ARG A 77 -1.84 -0.13 -1.22
C ARG A 77 -0.61 0.58 -0.63
N ALA A 78 -0.47 0.54 0.69
CA ALA A 78 0.70 1.13 1.32
C ALA A 78 2.00 0.40 0.94
N ALA A 79 1.95 -0.92 0.81
CA ALA A 79 3.03 -1.75 0.30
C ALA A 79 3.44 -1.32 -1.12
N GLN A 80 2.47 -1.10 -2.01
CA GLN A 80 2.73 -0.59 -3.35
C GLN A 80 3.46 0.76 -3.33
N HIS A 81 3.02 1.72 -2.50
CA HIS A 81 3.71 3.00 -2.38
C HIS A 81 5.13 2.88 -1.82
N ILE A 82 5.38 1.92 -0.91
CA ILE A 82 6.74 1.64 -0.42
C ILE A 82 7.61 1.14 -1.59
N LEU A 83 7.11 0.23 -2.41
CA LEU A 83 7.84 -0.27 -3.57
C LEU A 83 8.09 0.83 -4.59
N GLU A 84 7.11 1.71 -4.84
CA GLU A 84 7.26 2.87 -5.73
C GLU A 84 8.34 3.86 -5.24
N LEU A 85 8.47 4.03 -3.92
CA LEU A 85 9.51 4.88 -3.32
C LEU A 85 10.90 4.22 -3.29
N THR A 86 10.96 2.89 -3.34
CA THR A 86 12.19 2.12 -3.18
C THR A 86 12.70 1.49 -4.48
N ILE A 87 12.13 1.87 -5.63
CA ILE A 87 12.52 1.33 -6.95
C ILE A 87 14.04 1.48 -7.15
N PRO A 88 14.77 0.38 -7.42
CA PRO A 88 16.21 0.41 -7.58
C PRO A 88 16.58 1.05 -8.92
N PRO A 89 17.80 1.63 -9.04
CA PRO A 89 18.23 2.34 -10.23
C PRO A 89 18.24 1.51 -11.52
N SER A 90 18.41 0.18 -11.45
CA SER A 90 18.40 -0.67 -12.64
C SER A 90 17.03 -0.75 -13.30
N ILE A 91 15.97 -0.81 -12.50
CA ILE A 91 14.58 -0.83 -12.95
C ILE A 91 14.19 0.57 -13.43
N TRP A 92 14.69 1.60 -12.75
CA TRP A 92 14.47 3.00 -13.14
C TRP A 92 15.03 3.32 -14.53
N GLY A 93 16.25 2.86 -14.83
CA GLY A 93 16.82 2.96 -16.16
C GLY A 93 15.89 2.38 -17.22
N GLN A 94 15.26 1.22 -16.96
CA GLN A 94 14.31 0.57 -17.86
C GLN A 94 12.95 1.28 -17.94
N LEU A 95 12.38 1.76 -16.83
CA LEU A 95 11.12 2.52 -16.81
C LEU A 95 11.23 3.86 -17.57
N CYS A 96 12.38 4.54 -17.49
CA CYS A 96 12.68 5.74 -18.29
C CYS A 96 12.68 5.49 -19.81
N PHE A 97 12.92 4.26 -20.27
CA PHE A 97 12.87 3.92 -21.69
C PHE A 97 11.45 3.68 -22.20
N TYR A 98 10.48 3.39 -21.32
CA TYR A 98 9.07 3.18 -21.69
C TYR A 98 8.19 4.41 -21.51
N LEU A 99 8.69 5.44 -20.82
CA LEU A 99 8.00 6.73 -20.71
C LEU A 99 8.30 7.58 -21.95
N THR A 100 7.24 8.12 -22.57
CA THR A 100 7.36 9.22 -23.54
C THR A 100 8.17 10.37 -22.93
N ASP A 101 8.76 11.25 -23.75
CA ASP A 101 9.51 12.42 -23.25
C ASP A 101 8.74 13.24 -22.20
N LYS A 102 7.41 13.26 -22.32
CA LYS A 102 6.49 13.86 -21.34
C LYS A 102 6.47 13.12 -20.00
N GLY A 103 6.40 11.78 -20.01
CA GLY A 103 6.42 10.97 -18.79
C GLY A 103 7.77 11.05 -18.07
N ARG A 104 8.88 11.13 -18.82
CA ARG A 104 10.22 11.35 -18.24
C ARG A 104 10.30 12.71 -17.54
N ALA A 105 9.83 13.77 -18.19
CA ALA A 105 9.80 15.12 -17.61
C ALA A 105 8.89 15.22 -16.38
N GLU A 106 7.73 14.55 -16.36
CA GLU A 106 6.82 14.54 -15.21
C GLU A 106 7.45 13.84 -14.00
N VAL A 107 8.16 12.73 -14.20
CA VAL A 107 8.82 12.07 -13.08
C VAL A 107 10.10 12.79 -12.64
N GLU A 108 10.88 13.36 -13.55
CA GLU A 108 12.00 14.23 -13.18
C GLU A 108 11.53 15.46 -12.40
N ALA A 109 10.41 16.06 -12.79
CA ALA A 109 9.79 17.17 -12.06
C ALA A 109 9.29 16.74 -10.68
N TRP A 110 8.68 15.55 -10.57
CA TRP A 110 8.27 14.98 -9.29
C TRP A 110 9.48 14.67 -8.40
N GLN A 111 10.54 14.04 -8.92
CA GLN A 111 11.78 13.78 -8.17
C GLN A 111 12.44 15.08 -7.71
N LYS A 112 12.50 16.09 -8.59
CA LYS A 112 13.03 17.40 -8.23
C LYS A 112 12.19 18.08 -7.16
N ALA A 113 10.86 17.95 -7.23
CA ALA A 113 9.95 18.46 -6.20
C ALA A 113 10.12 17.72 -4.87
N VAL A 114 10.24 16.39 -4.88
CA VAL A 114 10.47 15.55 -3.69
C VAL A 114 11.84 15.87 -3.07
N ARG A 115 12.90 15.96 -3.88
CA ARG A 115 14.26 16.32 -3.43
C ARG A 115 14.35 17.76 -2.93
N ALA A 116 13.61 18.70 -3.53
CA ALA A 116 13.57 20.09 -3.08
C ALA A 116 12.74 20.26 -1.80
N ALA A 117 11.64 19.50 -1.65
CA ALA A 117 10.81 19.50 -0.45
C ALA A 117 11.51 18.80 0.73
N HIS A 118 12.40 17.86 0.45
CA HIS A 118 13.13 17.08 1.45
C HIS A 118 14.63 17.05 1.13
N PRO A 119 15.40 18.11 1.49
CA PRO A 119 16.83 18.26 1.18
C PRO A 119 17.77 17.23 1.82
N GLY A 120 17.21 16.24 2.52
CA GLY A 120 17.83 14.95 2.77
C GLY A 120 16.72 13.92 2.68
N PHE A 121 17.01 12.73 2.17
CA PHE A 121 16.18 11.52 2.34
C PHE A 121 15.98 11.25 3.84
N GLY A 122 15.11 12.04 4.49
CA GLY A 122 15.12 12.24 5.93
C GLY A 122 13.80 11.89 6.61
N ASN A 123 12.78 11.50 5.85
CA ASN A 123 11.61 10.84 6.41
C ASN A 123 10.77 10.14 5.34
N THR A 124 11.17 8.96 4.87
CA THR A 124 10.36 8.16 3.92
C THR A 124 8.96 7.88 4.46
N GLU A 125 8.79 7.85 5.78
CA GLU A 125 7.49 7.83 6.44
C GLU A 125 6.63 9.07 6.12
N SER A 126 7.22 10.27 6.05
CA SER A 126 6.47 11.48 5.67
C SER A 126 6.02 11.45 4.21
N LEU A 127 6.88 10.97 3.30
CA LEU A 127 6.54 10.80 1.89
C LEU A 127 5.45 9.74 1.69
N LEU A 128 5.53 8.63 2.41
CA LEU A 128 4.48 7.60 2.44
C LEU A 128 3.15 8.16 2.93
N ILE A 129 3.17 8.99 3.97
CA ILE A 129 1.96 9.64 4.48
C ILE A 129 1.35 10.51 3.38
N GLU A 130 2.15 11.31 2.67
CA GLU A 130 1.66 12.18 1.59
C GLU A 130 1.12 11.39 0.40
N MET A 131 1.78 10.29 0.00
CA MET A 131 1.31 9.44 -1.10
C MET A 131 -0.03 8.77 -0.76
N ILE A 132 -0.13 8.15 0.43
CA ILE A 132 -1.39 7.53 0.89
C ILE A 132 -2.49 8.59 1.04
N GLU A 133 -2.15 9.80 1.51
CA GLU A 133 -3.08 10.92 1.63
C GLU A 133 -3.62 11.36 0.26
N ARG A 134 -2.75 11.45 -0.75
CA ARG A 134 -3.12 11.81 -2.12
C ARG A 134 -4.04 10.78 -2.77
N ASP A 135 -3.74 9.49 -2.61
CA ASP A 135 -4.59 8.41 -3.13
C ASP A 135 -5.97 8.39 -2.47
N TYR A 136 -6.02 8.66 -1.17
CA TYR A 136 -7.27 8.73 -0.42
C TYR A 136 -8.14 9.91 -0.86
N THR A 137 -7.52 11.05 -1.15
CA THR A 137 -8.22 12.27 -1.60
C THR A 137 -8.68 12.15 -3.06
N HIS A 138 -7.89 11.53 -3.95
CA HIS A 138 -8.27 11.26 -5.35
C HIS A 138 -9.40 10.25 -5.48
N SER A 139 -9.37 9.17 -4.69
CA SER A 139 -10.43 8.14 -4.72
C SER A 139 -11.80 8.68 -4.31
N ARG A 140 -11.83 9.77 -3.52
CA ARG A 140 -13.06 10.35 -2.96
C ARG A 140 -13.65 11.47 -3.81
N THR A 141 -12.79 12.27 -4.46
CA THR A 141 -13.22 13.30 -5.42
C THR A 141 -13.90 12.68 -6.65
N ILE A 142 -13.53 11.47 -7.04
CA ILE A 142 -14.13 10.77 -8.19
C ILE A 142 -15.45 10.07 -7.84
N SER A 143 -15.67 9.69 -6.57
CA SER A 143 -16.78 8.80 -6.16
C SER A 143 -17.98 9.50 -5.49
N ASN A 144 -17.85 10.74 -5.01
CA ASN A 144 -18.86 11.33 -4.09
C ASN A 144 -19.18 12.82 -4.32
N ALA A 145 -19.16 13.33 -5.54
CA ALA A 145 -19.69 14.67 -5.79
C ALA A 145 -21.24 14.61 -5.96
N PRO A 146 -22.06 14.96 -4.94
CA PRO A 146 -23.47 15.21 -5.19
C PRO A 146 -23.61 16.41 -6.13
N SER A 147 -24.65 16.43 -6.98
CA SER A 147 -24.91 17.56 -7.88
C SER A 147 -25.50 18.78 -7.15
N VAL A 148 -26.00 18.60 -5.92
CA VAL A 148 -26.70 19.63 -5.12
C VAL A 148 -26.41 19.43 -3.62
N ILE A 149 -26.19 20.51 -2.87
CA ILE A 149 -26.05 20.48 -1.40
C ILE A 149 -27.23 21.23 -0.77
N GLY A 150 -27.95 20.57 0.14
CA GLY A 150 -29.00 21.19 0.95
C GLY A 150 -28.44 21.86 2.20
N VAL A 151 -28.67 23.17 2.35
CA VAL A 151 -28.27 23.93 3.54
C VAL A 151 -29.51 24.29 4.34
N HIS A 152 -29.53 23.90 5.62
CA HIS A 152 -30.59 24.29 6.55
C HIS A 152 -30.36 25.73 7.02
N THR A 153 -31.33 26.60 6.79
CA THR A 153 -31.31 27.96 7.34
C THR A 153 -31.74 27.95 8.81
N ALA A 154 -31.45 29.04 9.54
CA ALA A 154 -31.86 29.21 10.93
C ALA A 154 -33.39 29.16 11.15
N SER A 155 -34.19 29.30 10.07
CA SER A 155 -35.65 29.15 10.09
C SER A 155 -36.13 27.71 9.86
N GLY A 156 -35.21 26.75 9.67
CA GLY A 156 -35.52 25.33 9.43
C GLY A 156 -35.84 24.99 7.96
N ALA A 157 -35.78 25.95 7.04
CA ALA A 157 -35.97 25.69 5.62
C ALA A 157 -34.70 25.09 4.99
N VAL A 158 -34.87 24.07 4.15
CA VAL A 158 -33.78 23.53 3.32
C VAL A 158 -33.72 24.36 2.05
N THR A 159 -32.59 25.04 1.83
CA THR A 159 -32.31 25.71 0.55
C THR A 159 -31.29 24.87 -0.19
N GLU A 160 -31.65 24.40 -1.38
CA GLU A 160 -30.79 23.64 -2.26
C GLU A 160 -29.92 24.60 -3.08
N TYR A 161 -28.61 24.42 -3.02
CA TYR A 161 -27.67 25.19 -3.83
C TYR A 161 -26.99 24.25 -4.83
N PRO A 162 -26.81 24.68 -6.10
CA PRO A 162 -25.91 24.02 -7.01
C PRO A 162 -24.52 23.97 -6.38
N VAL A 163 -23.83 22.82 -6.47
CA VAL A 163 -22.50 22.66 -5.86
C VAL A 163 -21.53 23.74 -6.36
N ASP A 164 -21.66 24.12 -7.63
CA ASP A 164 -20.86 25.15 -8.30
C ASP A 164 -20.88 26.52 -7.59
N GLU A 165 -21.97 26.86 -6.87
CA GLU A 165 -22.13 28.14 -6.16
C GLU A 165 -21.59 28.10 -4.71
N LEU A 166 -21.57 26.92 -4.08
CA LEU A 166 -21.05 26.71 -2.72
C LEU A 166 -19.57 26.28 -2.69
N VAL A 167 -19.04 25.87 -3.84
CA VAL A 167 -17.67 25.39 -4.04
C VAL A 167 -16.60 26.29 -3.40
N PRO A 168 -16.63 27.63 -3.52
CA PRO A 168 -15.55 28.48 -2.99
C PRO A 168 -15.48 28.53 -1.45
N ILE A 169 -16.58 28.21 -0.75
CA ILE A 169 -16.72 28.42 0.71
C ILE A 169 -16.67 27.08 1.46
N VAL A 170 -17.25 26.02 0.90
CA VAL A 170 -17.36 24.70 1.55
C VAL A 170 -16.15 23.80 1.24
N LEU A 171 -15.56 23.87 0.03
CA LEU A 171 -14.38 23.04 -0.30
C LEU A 171 -13.20 23.30 0.64
N PRO A 172 -12.80 24.53 0.99
CA PRO A 172 -11.58 24.73 1.79
C PRO A 172 -11.63 24.08 3.18
N VAL A 173 -12.82 23.93 3.78
CA VAL A 173 -12.98 23.29 5.10
C VAL A 173 -13.21 21.79 4.96
N ALA A 174 -14.01 21.35 3.99
CA ALA A 174 -14.23 19.94 3.71
C ALA A 174 -12.95 19.24 3.21
N GLU A 175 -12.20 19.87 2.31
CA GLU A 175 -10.88 19.43 1.85
C GLU A 175 -9.88 19.37 3.00
N ARG A 176 -9.84 20.38 3.90
CA ARG A 176 -8.95 20.34 5.08
C ARG A 176 -9.33 19.24 6.08
N LEU A 177 -10.62 18.95 6.26
CA LEU A 177 -11.09 17.86 7.12
C LEU A 177 -10.79 16.49 6.49
N ASP A 178 -10.94 16.38 5.17
CA ASP A 178 -10.63 15.17 4.42
C ASP A 178 -9.12 14.91 4.36
N ILE A 179 -8.29 15.94 4.18
CA ILE A 179 -6.83 15.88 4.33
C ILE A 179 -6.44 15.39 5.73
N ARG A 180 -7.00 15.98 6.80
CA ARG A 180 -6.70 15.53 8.18
C ARG A 180 -7.17 14.12 8.47
N ARG A 181 -8.24 13.66 7.81
CA ARG A 181 -8.75 12.28 7.96
C ARG A 181 -7.87 11.30 7.19
N ALA A 182 -7.55 11.61 5.93
CA ALA A 182 -6.64 10.86 5.09
C ALA A 182 -5.26 10.71 5.74
N ARG A 183 -4.71 11.80 6.29
CA ARG A 183 -3.44 11.78 7.03
C ARG A 183 -3.48 10.90 8.28
N ARG A 184 -4.60 10.90 9.02
CA ARG A 184 -4.78 10.01 10.19
C ARG A 184 -4.87 8.55 9.77
N GLN A 185 -5.55 8.26 8.65
CA GLN A 185 -5.64 6.92 8.10
C GLN A 185 -4.29 6.43 7.57
N ALA A 186 -3.54 7.28 6.86
CA ALA A 186 -2.17 6.98 6.42
C ALA A 186 -1.28 6.59 7.60
N LYS A 187 -1.28 7.39 8.68
CA LYS A 187 -0.55 7.06 9.92
C LYS A 187 -0.99 5.74 10.53
N ALA A 188 -2.29 5.46 10.56
CA ALA A 188 -2.81 4.20 11.09
C ALA A 188 -2.38 2.99 10.25
N ILE A 189 -2.34 3.13 8.91
CA ILE A 189 -1.89 2.07 8.00
C ILE A 189 -0.39 1.82 8.16
N ILE A 190 0.43 2.87 8.25
CA ILE A 190 1.87 2.76 8.51
C ILE A 190 2.13 2.07 9.86
N GLU A 191 1.40 2.46 10.90
CA GLU A 191 1.50 1.82 12.21
C GLU A 191 1.05 0.35 12.18
N ALA A 192 0.02 0.02 11.39
CA ALA A 192 -0.40 -1.36 11.19
C ALA A 192 0.69 -2.18 10.48
N LEU A 193 1.32 -1.64 9.44
CA LEU A 193 2.46 -2.27 8.78
C LEU A 193 3.62 -2.49 9.76
N ARG A 194 3.93 -1.55 10.66
CA ARG A 194 4.94 -1.74 11.71
C ARG A 194 4.61 -2.91 12.64
N GLN A 195 3.34 -3.03 13.03
CA GLN A 195 2.90 -4.12 13.92
C GLN A 195 2.95 -5.48 13.21
N HIS A 196 2.57 -5.54 11.93
CA HIS A 196 2.55 -6.77 11.15
C HIS A 196 3.94 -7.18 10.64
N LEU A 197 4.77 -6.23 10.23
CA LEU A 197 6.10 -6.40 9.64
C LEU A 197 7.15 -5.54 10.38
N PRO A 198 7.58 -5.95 11.58
CA PRO A 198 8.46 -5.14 12.43
C PRO A 198 9.84 -4.90 11.80
N ASP A 199 10.31 -5.84 10.97
CA ASP A 199 11.59 -5.73 10.29
C ASP A 199 11.53 -4.84 9.04
N LEU A 200 10.34 -4.44 8.56
CA LEU A 200 10.21 -3.66 7.33
C LEU A 200 10.97 -2.33 7.42
N TRP A 201 10.88 -1.63 8.55
CA TRP A 201 11.57 -0.35 8.76
C TRP A 201 13.09 -0.50 8.79
N LYS A 202 13.59 -1.63 9.28
CA LYS A 202 15.01 -1.94 9.25
C LYS A 202 15.49 -2.09 7.81
N HIS A 203 14.74 -2.79 6.96
CA HIS A 203 15.07 -2.97 5.54
C HIS A 203 14.94 -1.65 4.76
N MET A 204 13.89 -0.86 5.02
CA MET A 204 13.73 0.47 4.44
C MET A 204 14.89 1.41 4.80
N ASN A 205 15.28 1.47 6.07
CA ASN A 205 16.43 2.26 6.51
C ASN A 205 17.74 1.76 5.86
N GLY A 206 17.90 0.45 5.69
CA GLY A 206 19.02 -0.15 4.98
C GLY A 206 19.07 0.28 3.52
N TRP A 207 17.91 0.27 2.85
CA TRP A 207 17.76 0.77 1.49
C TRP A 207 18.09 2.26 1.38
N GLU A 208 17.57 3.10 2.28
CA GLU A 208 17.86 4.55 2.31
C GLU A 208 19.36 4.83 2.45
N GLN A 209 20.04 4.10 3.35
CA GLN A 209 21.47 4.23 3.53
C GLN A 209 22.26 3.78 2.28
N ALA A 210 21.83 2.70 1.62
CA ALA A 210 22.42 2.26 0.37
C ALA A 210 22.17 3.28 -0.77
N ALA A 211 20.99 3.89 -0.81
CA ALA A 211 20.61 4.91 -1.79
C ALA A 211 21.46 6.18 -1.62
N LEU A 212 21.65 6.63 -0.39
CA LEU A 212 22.51 7.79 -0.09
C LEU A 212 23.96 7.53 -0.51
N LYS A 213 24.49 6.34 -0.22
CA LYS A 213 25.84 5.95 -0.66
C LYS A 213 25.94 5.91 -2.18
N TYR A 214 24.97 5.28 -2.84
CA TYR A 214 24.86 5.22 -4.29
C TYR A 214 24.86 6.61 -4.93
N GLU A 215 24.02 7.53 -4.45
CA GLU A 215 23.92 8.90 -4.95
C GLU A 215 25.23 9.68 -4.73
N THR A 216 25.82 9.57 -3.54
CA THR A 216 27.08 10.24 -3.21
C THR A 216 28.21 9.77 -4.14
N THR A 217 28.31 8.47 -4.38
CA THR A 217 29.32 7.90 -5.29
C THR A 217 29.05 8.29 -6.74
N LEU A 218 27.78 8.33 -7.17
CA LEU A 218 27.41 8.80 -8.50
C LEU A 218 27.82 10.26 -8.72
N MET A 219 27.48 11.15 -7.78
CA MET A 219 27.84 12.56 -7.87
C MET A 219 29.36 12.76 -7.87
N SER A 220 30.10 11.95 -7.10
CA SER A 220 31.57 11.96 -7.14
C SER A 220 32.11 11.53 -8.51
N LEU A 221 31.57 10.45 -9.09
CA LEU A 221 31.96 9.97 -10.43
C LEU A 221 31.67 11.02 -11.51
N VAL A 222 30.47 11.61 -11.48
CA VAL A 222 30.07 12.67 -12.41
C VAL A 222 30.96 13.90 -12.26
N GLY A 223 31.28 14.31 -11.04
CA GLY A 223 32.20 15.42 -10.76
C GLY A 223 33.59 15.17 -11.35
N LYS A 224 34.20 14.01 -11.03
CA LYS A 224 35.49 13.60 -11.58
C LYS A 224 35.50 13.57 -13.10
N ALA A 225 34.41 13.10 -13.72
CA ALA A 225 34.31 13.00 -15.17
C ALA A 225 34.14 14.38 -15.83
N ARG A 226 33.40 15.30 -15.19
CA ARG A 226 33.28 16.71 -15.62
C ARG A 226 34.59 17.46 -15.53
N ASP A 227 35.35 17.29 -14.45
CA ASP A 227 36.68 17.91 -14.28
C ASP A 227 37.67 17.52 -15.40
N MET A 228 37.38 16.40 -16.07
CA MET A 228 38.17 15.87 -17.18
C MET A 228 37.65 16.22 -18.57
N GLY A 229 36.63 17.08 -18.63
CA GLY A 229 36.06 17.53 -19.90
C GLY A 229 35.21 16.47 -20.61
N ILE A 230 34.74 15.43 -19.91
CA ILE A 230 33.79 14.47 -20.49
C ILE A 230 32.44 15.18 -20.64
N ALA A 231 31.91 15.18 -21.86
CA ALA A 231 30.61 15.76 -22.15
C ALA A 231 29.49 15.03 -21.38
N GLU A 232 28.56 15.79 -20.79
CA GLU A 232 27.46 15.25 -19.98
C GLU A 232 26.59 14.26 -20.75
N ALA A 233 26.36 14.52 -22.05
CA ALA A 233 25.62 13.62 -22.95
C ALA A 233 26.25 12.22 -23.09
N LEU A 234 27.55 12.07 -22.82
CA LEU A 234 28.26 10.79 -22.89
C LEU A 234 28.37 10.10 -21.53
N LEU A 235 28.13 10.80 -20.42
CA LEU A 235 28.35 10.28 -19.06
C LEU A 235 27.40 9.14 -18.71
N GLU A 236 26.11 9.30 -18.94
CA GLU A 236 25.11 8.29 -18.58
C GLU A 236 25.35 6.98 -19.33
N SER A 237 25.51 7.07 -20.66
CA SER A 237 25.79 5.92 -21.52
C SER A 237 27.16 5.30 -21.23
N GLY A 238 28.16 6.13 -20.89
CA GLY A 238 29.51 5.69 -20.54
C GLY A 238 29.57 4.99 -19.19
N LEU A 239 28.87 5.50 -18.18
CA LEU A 239 28.72 4.86 -16.87
C LEU A 239 28.02 3.50 -17.00
N ALA A 240 26.93 3.42 -17.76
CA ALA A 240 26.22 2.15 -18.00
C ALA A 240 27.14 1.09 -18.62
N LYS A 241 27.91 1.47 -19.65
CA LYS A 241 28.91 0.60 -20.27
C LYS A 241 30.08 0.27 -19.33
N GLY A 242 30.52 1.22 -18.50
CA GLY A 242 31.57 1.00 -17.51
C GLY A 242 31.17 -0.02 -16.45
N LEU A 243 29.90 -0.01 -16.02
CA LEU A 243 29.35 -1.01 -15.10
C LEU A 243 29.28 -2.40 -15.75
N ASP A 244 28.92 -2.46 -17.03
CA ASP A 244 28.96 -3.69 -17.81
C ASP A 244 30.38 -4.24 -17.90
N LEU A 245 31.39 -3.38 -18.11
CA LEU A 245 32.80 -3.77 -18.07
C LEU A 245 33.22 -4.32 -16.70
N ILE A 246 32.85 -3.67 -15.59
CA ILE A 246 33.10 -4.20 -14.23
C ILE A 246 32.49 -5.59 -14.03
N SER A 247 31.26 -5.78 -14.51
CA SER A 247 30.57 -7.07 -14.34
C SER A 247 31.20 -8.21 -15.16
N ARG A 248 31.85 -7.88 -16.28
CA ARG A 248 32.40 -8.85 -17.23
C ARG A 248 33.89 -9.12 -17.05
N TYR A 249 34.65 -8.13 -16.60
CA TYR A 249 36.10 -8.19 -16.54
C TYR A 249 36.59 -7.99 -15.10
N GLN A 250 36.73 -9.09 -14.38
CA GLN A 250 37.43 -9.10 -13.09
C GLN A 250 38.96 -9.06 -13.27
N GLU A 251 39.46 -9.49 -14.43
CA GLU A 251 40.89 -9.56 -14.77
C GLU A 251 41.18 -8.71 -16.03
N GLU A 252 42.19 -7.84 -15.94
CA GLU A 252 42.51 -6.78 -16.93
C GLU A 252 43.12 -7.29 -18.24
N GLU A 253 43.32 -8.59 -18.43
CA GLU A 253 44.35 -9.11 -19.35
C GLU A 253 44.18 -8.76 -20.83
N ASN A 254 43.03 -8.22 -21.29
CA ASN A 254 42.81 -7.92 -22.72
C ASN A 254 42.06 -6.61 -23.04
N LEU A 255 42.11 -5.60 -22.17
CA LEU A 255 41.42 -4.33 -22.48
C LEU A 255 42.25 -3.41 -23.40
N PRO A 256 41.61 -2.76 -24.39
CA PRO A 256 42.29 -1.77 -25.23
C PRO A 256 42.78 -0.59 -24.39
N ARG A 257 43.86 0.07 -24.78
CA ARG A 257 44.43 1.22 -24.04
C ARG A 257 43.40 2.33 -23.84
N ALA A 258 43.47 2.98 -22.67
CA ALA A 258 42.60 4.08 -22.31
C ALA A 258 42.67 5.19 -23.38
N PRO A 259 41.53 5.63 -23.89
CA PRO A 259 41.50 6.72 -24.87
C PRO A 259 41.87 8.04 -24.19
N THR A 260 42.55 8.90 -24.96
CA THR A 260 42.92 10.27 -24.56
C THR A 260 41.91 11.32 -25.00
N LYS A 261 40.95 10.94 -25.87
CA LYS A 261 39.84 11.76 -26.33
C LYS A 261 38.54 11.01 -26.11
N PHE A 262 37.52 11.70 -25.63
CA PHE A 262 36.21 11.12 -25.31
C PHE A 262 35.22 11.47 -26.42
N GLU A 263 35.16 10.65 -27.46
CA GLU A 263 34.25 10.85 -28.60
C GLU A 263 32.99 9.98 -28.48
N THR A 264 33.11 8.84 -27.79
CA THR A 264 32.01 7.88 -27.62
C THR A 264 31.79 7.48 -26.17
N ALA A 265 30.61 6.94 -25.87
CA ALA A 265 30.32 6.34 -24.58
C ALA A 265 31.23 5.13 -24.26
N ALA A 266 31.74 4.42 -25.28
CA ALA A 266 32.68 3.32 -25.06
C ALA A 266 34.05 3.85 -24.58
N ASP A 267 34.47 5.01 -25.08
CA ASP A 267 35.72 5.64 -24.67
C ASP A 267 35.66 6.07 -23.20
N VAL A 268 34.53 6.68 -22.83
CA VAL A 268 34.25 7.06 -21.44
C VAL A 268 34.23 5.83 -20.53
N ALA A 269 33.58 4.74 -20.94
CA ALA A 269 33.52 3.50 -20.17
C ALA A 269 34.90 2.87 -19.93
N LEU A 270 35.71 2.75 -20.98
CA LEU A 270 37.08 2.22 -20.91
C LEU A 270 37.95 3.06 -19.99
N TRP A 271 37.84 4.39 -20.11
CA TRP A 271 38.60 5.29 -19.27
C TRP A 271 38.19 5.22 -17.79
N LEU A 272 36.88 5.22 -17.51
CA LEU A 272 36.35 5.08 -16.16
C LEU A 272 36.83 3.79 -15.49
N PHE A 273 36.88 2.70 -16.26
CA PHE A 273 37.33 1.39 -15.81
C PHE A 273 38.85 1.32 -15.60
N GLN A 274 39.66 1.92 -16.47
CA GLN A 274 41.12 1.79 -16.43
C GLN A 274 41.82 2.82 -15.54
N ASN A 275 41.21 3.97 -15.26
CA ASN A 275 41.80 4.93 -14.34
C ASN A 275 41.58 4.49 -12.88
N PRO A 276 42.63 4.28 -12.07
CA PRO A 276 42.49 3.75 -10.71
C PRO A 276 41.54 4.54 -9.81
N ARG A 277 41.53 5.88 -9.93
CA ARG A 277 40.70 6.77 -9.08
C ARG A 277 39.21 6.72 -9.42
N THR A 278 38.87 6.42 -10.66
CA THR A 278 37.47 6.26 -11.08
C THR A 278 37.03 4.82 -11.03
N ARG A 279 37.94 3.87 -11.24
CA ARG A 279 37.69 2.44 -11.09
C ARG A 279 37.19 2.10 -9.69
N GLU A 280 37.91 2.53 -8.66
CA GLU A 280 37.48 2.32 -7.26
C GLU A 280 36.09 2.89 -7.01
N SER A 281 35.81 4.10 -7.52
CA SER A 281 34.49 4.71 -7.39
C SER A 281 33.41 3.99 -8.20
N LEU A 282 33.76 3.43 -9.37
CA LEU A 282 32.86 2.66 -10.22
C LEU A 282 32.56 1.27 -9.62
N GLU A 283 33.54 0.64 -8.96
CA GLU A 283 33.38 -0.60 -8.19
C GLU A 283 32.48 -0.39 -6.98
N LEU A 284 32.73 0.66 -6.18
CA LEU A 284 31.84 1.05 -5.08
C LEU A 284 30.43 1.36 -5.57
N PHE A 285 30.31 2.07 -6.68
CA PHE A 285 29.02 2.37 -7.29
C PHE A 285 28.29 1.09 -7.75
N HIS A 286 29.01 0.14 -8.35
CA HIS A 286 28.47 -1.16 -8.72
C HIS A 286 28.00 -1.95 -7.48
N GLN A 287 28.80 -1.97 -6.42
CA GLN A 287 28.47 -2.63 -5.17
C GLN A 287 27.21 -2.02 -4.52
N TYR A 288 27.11 -0.70 -4.43
CA TYR A 288 25.92 -0.05 -3.87
C TYR A 288 24.67 -0.25 -4.73
N ARG A 289 24.84 -0.32 -6.06
CA ARG A 289 23.75 -0.72 -6.96
C ARG A 289 23.26 -2.13 -6.62
N GLN A 290 24.16 -3.12 -6.49
CA GLN A 290 23.79 -4.48 -6.10
C GLN A 290 23.10 -4.53 -4.73
N GLN A 291 23.58 -3.75 -3.75
CA GLN A 291 22.93 -3.65 -2.44
C GLN A 291 21.50 -3.11 -2.54
N LEU A 292 21.26 -2.11 -3.40
CA LEU A 292 19.91 -1.60 -3.66
C LEU A 292 19.01 -2.63 -4.33
N GLU A 293 19.52 -3.41 -5.29
CA GLU A 293 18.76 -4.50 -5.92
C GLU A 293 18.34 -5.55 -4.89
N THR A 294 19.29 -6.00 -4.06
CA THR A 294 19.02 -7.00 -3.01
C THR A 294 18.01 -6.47 -1.99
N ALA A 295 18.21 -5.24 -1.51
CA ALA A 295 17.30 -4.62 -0.55
C ALA A 295 15.89 -4.44 -1.15
N TYR A 296 15.79 -4.09 -2.43
CA TYR A 296 14.49 -4.01 -3.10
C TYR A 296 13.81 -5.38 -3.22
N ALA A 297 14.55 -6.42 -3.63
CA ALA A 297 13.99 -7.78 -3.73
C ALA A 297 13.50 -8.30 -2.36
N GLU A 298 14.23 -8.00 -1.28
CA GLU A 298 13.79 -8.32 0.09
C GLU A 298 12.52 -7.56 0.47
N LEU A 299 12.42 -6.26 0.13
CA LEU A 299 11.21 -5.47 0.35
C LEU A 299 10.03 -6.00 -0.46
N GLU A 300 10.24 -6.38 -1.72
CA GLU A 300 9.21 -6.95 -2.61
C GLU A 300 8.65 -8.27 -2.05
N ASP A 301 9.52 -9.16 -1.56
CA ASP A 301 9.10 -10.42 -0.94
C ASP A 301 8.29 -10.18 0.36
N MET A 302 8.81 -9.31 1.24
CA MET A 302 8.14 -8.93 2.49
C MET A 302 6.79 -8.26 2.28
N LEU A 303 6.67 -7.46 1.22
CA LEU A 303 5.47 -6.70 0.87
C LEU A 303 4.55 -7.42 -0.11
N SER A 304 4.87 -8.67 -0.45
CA SER A 304 4.03 -9.48 -1.31
C SER A 304 2.63 -9.66 -0.71
N PRO A 305 1.56 -9.71 -1.53
CA PRO A 305 0.19 -9.91 -1.03
C PRO A 305 0.05 -11.17 -0.16
N TRP A 306 0.84 -12.20 -0.43
CA TRP A 306 0.87 -13.43 0.34
C TRP A 306 1.46 -13.22 1.75
N GLU A 307 2.64 -12.62 1.86
CA GLU A 307 3.26 -12.37 3.18
C GLU A 307 2.47 -11.36 4.00
N LEU A 308 1.84 -10.34 3.37
CA LEU A 308 0.92 -9.43 4.05
C LEU A 308 -0.30 -10.16 4.64
N ARG A 309 -0.92 -11.07 3.88
CA ARG A 309 -2.04 -11.89 4.38
C ARG A 309 -1.61 -12.74 5.57
N LYS A 310 -0.47 -13.42 5.45
CA LYS A 310 0.09 -14.26 6.51
C LYS A 310 0.41 -13.44 7.76
N ALA A 311 1.03 -12.27 7.61
CA ALA A 311 1.33 -11.36 8.72
C ALA A 311 0.06 -10.82 9.40
N LEU A 312 -1.00 -10.58 8.62
CA LEU A 312 -2.30 -10.13 9.09
C LEU A 312 -3.04 -11.21 9.88
N LEU A 313 -2.93 -12.48 9.46
CA LEU A 313 -3.51 -13.63 10.17
C LEU A 313 -2.71 -14.05 11.41
N ALA A 314 -1.39 -13.85 11.39
CA ALA A 314 -0.50 -14.32 12.46
C ALA A 314 -0.45 -13.38 13.68
N ARG A 315 -0.84 -12.11 13.53
CA ARG A 315 -0.68 -11.10 14.58
C ARG A 315 -1.97 -10.36 14.86
N GLN A 316 -2.30 -10.23 16.15
CA GLN A 316 -3.32 -9.29 16.59
C GLN A 316 -2.77 -7.88 16.46
N CYS A 317 -3.44 -7.08 15.64
CA CYS A 317 -3.11 -5.68 15.41
C CYS A 317 -4.20 -4.81 16.03
N LYS A 318 -3.83 -3.62 16.51
CA LYS A 318 -4.79 -2.70 17.15
C LYS A 318 -5.96 -2.32 16.23
N TYR A 319 -5.79 -2.47 14.93
CA TYR A 319 -6.76 -2.15 13.87
C TYR A 319 -7.50 -3.39 13.34
N CYS A 320 -7.11 -4.61 13.74
CA CYS A 320 -7.80 -5.86 13.44
C CYS A 320 -8.19 -6.55 14.75
N PRO A 321 -9.37 -6.23 15.33
CA PRO A 321 -9.91 -6.96 16.46
C PRO A 321 -10.47 -8.30 15.97
N LEU A 322 -9.59 -9.20 15.52
CA LEU A 322 -9.96 -10.60 15.39
C LEU A 322 -9.90 -11.26 16.78
N PRO A 323 -11.00 -11.88 17.24
CA PRO A 323 -10.98 -12.70 18.45
C PRO A 323 -10.20 -14.00 18.28
#